data_AF-A0A8C3IWU4-F1
#
_entry.id   AF-A0A8C3IWU4-F1
#
_cell.length_a   1.000
_cell.length_b   1.000
_cell.length_c   1.000
_cell.angle_alpha   90.00
_cell.angle_beta   90.00
_cell.angle_gamma   90.00
#
_symmetry.space_group_name_H-M   'P 1'
#
loop_
_entity.id
_entity.type
_entity.pdbx_description
1 polymer ?
#
loop_
_entity_poly.entity_id
_entity_poly.type
_entity_poly.pdbx_seq_one_letter_code
_entity_poly.pdbx_strand_id
1 'polypeptide(L)'
;MSSLEYLAYPVIIANHRQSTTMKKKLDIGDYLSHKNKLELARPRVDNKPPRAQTHHHFKMSKIQEDQKRIGRIERENKQLAERLATIQRGTGMVDCWNQYFQRSSNREKQNREMVRITVENQGILKRLGDPKPTYDRRKSEIDWQACIIILFLETLNTSFYLF
;
A
#
# COMPACT_ATOMS: atom_id res chain seq x y z
N MET A 1 81.44 -98.05 -64.51
CA MET A 1 80.43 -97.86 -63.46
C MET A 1 80.48 -96.39 -63.04
N SER A 2 79.59 -95.56 -63.58
CA SER A 2 79.58 -94.10 -63.39
C SER A 2 78.80 -93.72 -62.13
N SER A 3 79.49 -93.24 -61.09
CA SER A 3 78.83 -92.67 -59.91
C SER A 3 78.36 -91.25 -60.24
N LEU A 4 77.08 -91.12 -60.57
CA LEU A 4 76.44 -89.82 -60.76
C LEU A 4 76.24 -89.19 -59.38
N GLU A 5 77.11 -88.25 -58.99
CA GLU A 5 76.91 -87.44 -57.78
C GLU A 5 75.75 -86.49 -58.01
N TYR A 6 74.62 -86.78 -57.37
CA TYR A 6 73.41 -85.97 -57.46
C TYR A 6 73.53 -84.76 -56.53
N LEU A 7 73.83 -83.58 -57.08
CA LEU A 7 73.83 -82.33 -56.32
C LEU A 7 72.36 -81.93 -56.04
N ALA A 8 71.81 -82.41 -54.93
CA ALA A 8 70.48 -82.04 -54.49
C ALA A 8 70.49 -80.63 -53.87
N TYR A 9 70.05 -79.63 -54.63
CA TYR A 9 69.73 -78.32 -54.05
C TYR A 9 68.44 -78.45 -53.22
N PRO A 10 68.41 -77.96 -51.97
CA PRO A 10 67.19 -78.03 -51.16
C PRO A 10 66.10 -77.19 -51.82
N VAL A 11 64.98 -77.82 -52.17
CA VAL A 11 63.76 -77.14 -52.61
C VAL A 11 63.24 -76.34 -51.42
N ILE A 12 63.40 -75.01 -51.46
CA ILE A 12 62.78 -74.12 -50.47
C ILE A 12 61.28 -74.09 -50.77
N ILE A 13 60.54 -75.03 -50.20
CA ILE A 13 59.08 -74.98 -50.17
C ILE A 13 58.73 -73.89 -49.15
N ALA A 14 58.21 -72.75 -49.63
CA ALA A 14 57.70 -71.72 -48.74
C ALA A 14 56.60 -72.34 -47.86
N ASN A 15 56.92 -72.56 -46.58
CA ASN A 15 55.96 -73.07 -45.60
C ASN A 15 54.84 -72.04 -45.42
N HIS A 16 53.71 -72.20 -46.14
CA HIS A 16 52.56 -71.29 -46.02
C HIS A 16 52.08 -71.16 -44.57
N ARG A 17 52.40 -72.14 -43.71
CA ARG A 17 51.97 -72.25 -42.31
C ARG A 17 52.82 -71.44 -41.33
N GLN A 18 53.94 -70.86 -41.75
CA GLN A 18 54.75 -69.99 -40.90
C GLN A 18 54.35 -68.53 -41.12
N SER A 19 53.21 -68.13 -40.56
CA SER A 19 52.93 -66.70 -40.37
C SER A 19 53.96 -66.15 -39.39
N THR A 20 54.89 -65.34 -39.90
CA THR A 20 55.96 -64.74 -39.11
C THR A 20 55.35 -63.86 -38.02
N THR A 21 56.00 -63.79 -36.86
CA THR A 21 55.57 -62.93 -35.74
C THR A 21 55.35 -61.48 -36.18
N MET A 22 56.08 -61.03 -37.20
CA MET A 22 55.93 -59.73 -37.87
C MET A 22 54.57 -59.58 -38.57
N LYS A 23 54.14 -60.58 -39.36
CA LYS A 23 52.81 -60.58 -40.01
C LYS A 23 51.69 -60.54 -38.98
N LYS A 24 51.78 -61.36 -37.92
CA LYS A 24 50.81 -61.35 -36.82
C LYS A 24 50.72 -59.99 -36.12
N LYS A 25 51.85 -59.30 -35.91
CA LYS A 25 51.86 -57.95 -35.31
C LYS A 25 51.24 -56.89 -36.23
N LEU A 26 51.48 -57.00 -37.54
CA LEU A 26 50.85 -56.13 -38.55
C LEU A 26 49.33 -56.33 -38.57
N ASP A 27 48.87 -57.58 -38.62
CA ASP A 27 47.44 -57.92 -38.60
C ASP A 27 46.73 -57.36 -37.35
N ILE A 28 47.39 -57.41 -36.19
CA ILE A 28 46.86 -56.83 -34.94
C ILE A 28 46.80 -55.30 -35.04
N GLY A 29 47.81 -54.65 -35.63
CA GLY A 29 47.83 -53.20 -35.83
C GLY A 29 46.69 -52.73 -36.73
N ASP A 30 46.47 -53.42 -37.84
CA ASP A 30 45.38 -53.14 -38.78
C ASP A 30 44.01 -53.39 -38.14
N TYR A 31 43.88 -54.46 -37.35
CA TYR A 31 42.66 -54.74 -36.58
C TYR A 31 42.35 -53.64 -35.57
N LEU A 32 43.34 -53.19 -34.79
CA LEU A 32 43.17 -52.12 -33.80
C LEU A 32 42.86 -50.78 -34.49
N SER A 33 43.51 -50.48 -35.61
CA SER A 33 43.25 -49.27 -36.40
C SER A 33 41.83 -49.26 -36.97
N HIS A 34 41.38 -50.39 -37.52
CA HIS A 34 40.01 -50.56 -38.00
C HIS A 34 38.99 -50.41 -36.86
N LYS A 35 39.24 -51.03 -35.71
CA LYS A 35 38.37 -50.91 -34.54
C LYS A 35 38.27 -49.46 -34.05
N ASN A 36 39.39 -48.75 -33.96
CA ASN A 36 39.40 -47.32 -33.61
C ASN A 36 38.61 -46.48 -34.62
N LYS A 37 38.70 -46.78 -35.92
CA LYS A 37 37.91 -46.08 -36.95
C LYS A 37 36.41 -46.34 -36.80
N LEU A 38 36.01 -47.56 -36.42
CA LEU A 38 34.61 -47.88 -36.12
C LEU A 38 34.11 -47.16 -34.86
N GLU A 39 34.90 -47.10 -33.80
CA GLU A 39 34.55 -46.41 -32.56
C GLU A 39 34.44 -44.88 -32.75
N LEU A 40 35.30 -44.31 -33.59
CA LEU A 40 35.29 -42.88 -33.91
C LEU A 40 34.31 -42.51 -35.04
N ALA A 41 33.73 -43.51 -35.73
CA ALA A 41 32.79 -43.27 -36.81
C ALA A 41 31.54 -42.59 -36.27
N ARG A 42 31.31 -41.35 -36.70
CA ARG A 42 30.07 -40.63 -36.39
C ARG A 42 28.93 -41.16 -37.25
N PRO A 43 27.70 -41.28 -36.70
CA PRO A 43 26.54 -41.64 -37.49
C PRO A 43 26.34 -40.61 -38.61
N ARG A 44 26.06 -41.10 -39.82
CA ARG A 44 25.83 -40.26 -41.01
C ARG A 44 24.53 -39.46 -40.92
N VAL A 45 23.58 -39.94 -40.12
CA VAL A 45 22.28 -39.32 -39.89
C VAL A 45 22.22 -38.85 -38.44
N ASP A 46 21.89 -37.58 -38.25
CA ASP A 46 21.63 -37.05 -36.92
C ASP A 46 20.26 -37.52 -36.44
N ASN A 47 20.24 -38.41 -35.46
CA ASN A 47 19.03 -38.90 -34.81
C ASN A 47 18.79 -38.21 -33.45
N LYS A 48 19.47 -37.09 -33.17
CA LYS A 48 19.28 -36.37 -31.92
C LYS A 48 17.91 -35.68 -31.90
N PRO A 49 17.28 -35.58 -30.72
CA PRO A 49 16.06 -34.80 -30.58
C PRO A 49 16.34 -33.33 -30.93
N PRO A 50 15.36 -32.62 -31.52
CA PRO A 50 15.49 -31.19 -31.77
C PRO A 50 15.73 -30.44 -30.46
N ARG A 51 16.51 -29.36 -30.53
CA ARG A 51 16.84 -28.55 -29.36
C ARG A 51 15.55 -28.00 -28.75
N ALA A 52 15.30 -28.33 -27.48
CA ALA A 52 14.15 -27.81 -26.75
C ALA A 52 14.21 -26.28 -26.69
N GLN A 53 13.12 -25.63 -27.09
CA GLN A 53 13.01 -24.19 -27.06
C GLN A 53 12.54 -23.75 -25.67
N THR A 54 13.47 -23.41 -24.79
CA THR A 54 13.20 -23.08 -23.38
C THR A 54 12.16 -21.97 -23.20
N HIS A 55 12.12 -20.97 -24.08
CA HIS A 55 11.17 -19.85 -24.03
C HIS A 55 9.71 -20.24 -24.33
N HIS A 56 9.46 -21.40 -24.97
CA HIS A 56 8.10 -21.93 -25.17
C HIS A 56 7.56 -22.55 -23.87
N HIS A 57 8.44 -23.16 -23.07
CA HIS A 57 8.07 -23.84 -21.83
C HIS A 57 8.12 -22.89 -20.62
N PHE A 58 9.03 -21.91 -20.64
CA PHE A 58 9.23 -20.95 -19.56
C PHE A 58 8.99 -19.52 -20.05
N LYS A 59 7.88 -18.93 -19.60
CA LYS A 59 7.59 -17.51 -19.83
C LYS A 59 8.36 -16.66 -18.81
N MET A 60 9.61 -16.31 -19.13
CA MET A 60 10.51 -15.63 -18.19
C MET A 60 9.93 -14.32 -17.62
N SER A 61 9.22 -13.51 -18.43
CA SER A 61 8.58 -12.27 -17.96
C SER A 61 7.56 -12.55 -16.86
N LYS A 62 6.72 -13.58 -17.05
CA LYS A 62 5.71 -13.97 -16.06
C LYS A 62 6.35 -14.41 -14.75
N ILE A 63 7.40 -15.25 -14.84
CA ILE A 63 8.14 -15.71 -13.65
C ILE A 63 8.74 -14.50 -12.90
N GLN A 64 9.31 -13.53 -13.61
CA GLN A 64 9.87 -12.32 -13.00
C GLN A 64 8.79 -11.43 -12.35
N GLU A 65 7.63 -11.26 -12.99
CA GLU A 65 6.50 -10.52 -12.43
C GLU A 65 5.96 -11.19 -11.16
N ASP A 66 5.80 -12.52 -11.18
CA ASP A 66 5.37 -13.31 -10.03
C ASP A 66 6.38 -13.19 -8.88
N GLN A 67 7.69 -13.26 -9.16
CA GLN A 67 8.73 -13.02 -8.16
C GLN A 67 8.66 -11.60 -7.55
N LYS A 68 8.45 -10.57 -8.37
CA LYS A 68 8.27 -9.19 -7.87
C LYS A 68 7.04 -9.06 -6.99
N ARG A 69 5.94 -9.72 -7.36
CA ARG A 69 4.69 -9.74 -6.58
C ARG A 69 4.90 -10.43 -5.23
N ILE A 70 5.55 -11.59 -5.21
CA ILE A 70 5.90 -12.32 -3.99
C ILE A 70 6.77 -11.44 -3.09
N GLY A 71 7.84 -10.85 -3.63
CA GLY A 71 8.72 -9.97 -2.85
C GLY A 71 8.04 -8.70 -2.33
N ARG A 72 6.95 -8.25 -2.96
CA ARG A 72 6.10 -7.17 -2.41
C ARG A 72 5.27 -7.67 -1.23
N ILE A 73 4.60 -8.81 -1.39
CA ILE A 73 3.78 -9.43 -0.33
C ILE A 73 4.65 -9.74 0.90
N GLU A 74 5.84 -10.30 0.71
CA GLU A 74 6.74 -10.63 1.83
C GLU A 74 7.17 -9.40 2.62
N ARG A 75 7.46 -8.28 1.94
CA ARG A 75 7.79 -7.01 2.61
C ARG A 75 6.60 -6.44 3.38
N GLU A 76 5.41 -6.46 2.77
CA GLU A 76 4.18 -6.00 3.42
C GLU A 76 3.83 -6.87 4.63
N ASN A 77 3.97 -8.20 4.52
CA ASN A 77 3.76 -9.15 5.61
C ASN A 77 4.76 -8.95 6.75
N LYS A 78 6.04 -8.70 6.43
CA LYS A 78 7.06 -8.40 7.45
C LYS A 78 6.72 -7.12 8.19
N GLN A 79 6.36 -6.05 7.47
CA GLN A 79 5.97 -4.78 8.09
C GLN A 79 4.71 -4.93 8.95
N LEU A 80 3.73 -5.72 8.50
CA LEU A 80 2.53 -6.02 9.26
C LEU A 80 2.86 -6.80 10.55
N ALA A 81 3.70 -7.83 10.45
CA ALA A 81 4.13 -8.62 11.60
C ALA A 81 4.89 -7.77 12.63
N GLU A 82 5.76 -6.86 12.19
CA GLU A 82 6.45 -5.90 13.06
C GLU A 82 5.46 -4.97 13.79
N ARG A 83 4.45 -4.46 13.09
CA ARG A 83 3.39 -3.63 13.69
C ARG A 83 2.56 -4.43 14.70
N LEU A 84 2.16 -5.65 14.35
CA LEU A 84 1.42 -6.54 15.25
C LEU A 84 2.24 -6.88 16.50
N ALA A 85 3.52 -7.20 16.35
CA ALA A 85 4.42 -7.45 17.46
C ALA A 85 4.57 -6.21 18.36
N THR A 86 4.61 -5.02 17.77
CA THR A 86 4.66 -3.75 18.51
C THR A 86 3.38 -3.52 19.30
N ILE A 87 2.21 -3.72 18.68
CA ILE A 87 0.90 -3.61 19.34
C ILE A 87 0.78 -4.64 20.47
N GLN A 88 1.19 -5.88 20.23
CA GLN A 88 1.10 -6.96 21.20
C GLN A 88 2.04 -6.75 22.40
N ARG A 89 3.23 -6.20 22.18
CA ARG A 89 4.18 -5.84 23.24
C ARG A 89 3.77 -4.57 23.99
N GLY A 90 3.12 -3.63 23.31
CA GLY A 90 2.63 -2.40 23.91
C GLY A 90 1.47 -2.67 24.85
N THR A 91 1.46 -2.01 26.01
CA THR A 91 0.21 -1.82 26.77
C THR A 91 -0.71 -0.95 25.92
N GLY A 92 -1.87 -1.48 25.53
CA GLY A 92 -2.80 -0.82 24.61
C GLY A 92 -3.00 0.66 24.95
N MET A 93 -2.41 1.54 24.14
CA MET A 93 -2.69 2.97 24.18
C MET A 93 -4.10 3.15 23.65
N VAL A 94 -5.06 3.32 24.55
CA VAL A 94 -6.41 3.71 24.19
C VAL A 94 -6.36 5.20 23.84
N ASP A 95 -6.41 5.53 22.55
CA ASP A 95 -6.43 6.90 22.04
C ASP A 95 -7.80 7.59 22.18
N CYS A 96 -8.69 7.04 23.02
CA CYS A 96 -10.03 7.59 23.26
C CYS A 96 -10.01 9.01 23.86
N TRP A 97 -8.84 9.54 24.15
CA TRP A 97 -8.59 10.95 24.41
C TRP A 97 -8.56 11.73 23.10
N ASN A 98 -9.66 11.61 22.37
CA ASN A 98 -9.88 12.38 21.18
C ASN A 98 -10.19 13.83 21.60
N GLN A 99 -9.16 14.63 21.86
CA GLN A 99 -9.30 16.08 22.09
C GLN A 99 -9.63 16.80 20.76
N TYR A 100 -10.56 16.25 19.98
CA TYR A 100 -11.18 16.96 18.89
C TYR A 100 -12.00 18.05 19.55
N PHE A 101 -11.43 19.25 19.60
CA PHE A 101 -12.22 20.46 19.72
C PHE A 101 -13.30 20.35 18.63
N GLN A 102 -14.54 20.13 19.06
CA GLN A 102 -15.71 20.20 18.19
C GLN A 102 -15.68 21.59 17.55
N ARG A 103 -15.07 21.70 16.36
CA ARG A 103 -15.23 22.88 15.52
C ARG A 103 -16.64 22.78 14.98
N SER A 104 -17.60 23.27 15.77
CA SER A 104 -18.96 23.41 15.29
C SER A 104 -18.91 24.40 14.13
N SER A 105 -19.23 23.92 12.92
CA SER A 105 -19.41 24.71 11.70
C SER A 105 -20.33 25.93 11.92
N ASN A 106 -21.12 25.90 13.00
CA ASN A 106 -22.10 26.91 13.36
C ASN A 106 -21.59 28.01 14.33
N ARG A 107 -20.35 27.95 14.83
CA ARG A 107 -19.85 28.92 15.82
C ARG A 107 -19.76 30.34 15.26
N GLU A 108 -19.34 30.45 14.00
CA GLU A 108 -19.29 31.74 13.28
C GLU A 108 -20.70 32.34 13.10
N LYS A 109 -21.68 31.49 12.72
CA LYS A 109 -23.07 31.92 12.58
C LYS A 109 -23.67 32.36 13.92
N GLN A 110 -23.41 31.62 15.00
CA GLN A 110 -23.82 32.01 16.36
C GLN A 110 -23.17 33.33 16.79
N ASN A 111 -21.88 33.54 16.49
CA ASN A 111 -21.18 34.76 16.87
C ASN A 111 -21.76 35.99 16.14
N ARG A 112 -22.06 35.86 14.84
CA ARG A 112 -22.72 36.93 14.07
C ARG A 112 -24.10 37.26 14.63
N GLU A 113 -24.86 36.25 15.01
CA GLU A 113 -26.18 36.44 15.60
C GLU A 113 -26.10 37.11 16.98
N MET A 114 -25.15 36.71 17.82
CA MET A 114 -24.91 37.36 19.12
C MET A 114 -24.55 38.84 18.95
N VAL A 115 -23.70 39.18 17.99
CA VAL A 115 -23.34 40.58 17.70
C VAL A 115 -24.57 41.36 17.22
N ARG A 116 -25.37 40.79 16.31
CA ARG A 116 -26.61 41.41 15.81
C ARG A 116 -27.57 41.75 16.96
N ILE A 117 -27.88 40.75 17.80
CA ILE A 117 -28.77 40.91 18.97
C ILE A 117 -28.22 41.96 19.94
N THR A 118 -26.91 41.96 20.18
CA THR A 118 -26.27 42.91 21.10
C THR A 118 -26.42 44.35 20.61
N VAL A 119 -26.19 44.61 19.33
CA VAL A 119 -26.35 45.94 18.73
C VAL A 119 -27.80 46.39 18.78
N GLU A 120 -28.75 45.50 18.47
CA GLU A 120 -30.18 45.80 18.55
C GLU A 120 -30.60 46.16 19.99
N ASN A 121 -30.17 45.37 20.96
CA ASN A 121 -30.42 45.60 22.39
C ASN A 121 -29.83 46.93 22.86
N GLN A 122 -28.63 47.32 22.41
CA GLN A 122 -28.06 48.63 22.70
C GLN A 122 -28.91 49.77 22.11
N GLY A 123 -29.45 49.59 20.90
CA GLY A 123 -30.38 50.55 20.30
C GLY A 123 -31.68 50.68 21.08
N ILE A 124 -32.24 49.57 21.57
CA ILE A 124 -33.42 49.57 22.45
C ILE A 124 -33.12 50.31 23.76
N LEU A 125 -31.99 50.01 24.40
CA LEU A 125 -31.59 50.65 25.65
C LEU A 125 -31.45 52.17 25.52
N LYS A 126 -30.88 52.67 24.42
CA LYS A 126 -30.83 54.12 24.15
C LYS A 126 -32.23 54.71 24.05
N ARG A 127 -33.13 54.07 23.28
CA ARG A 127 -34.53 54.52 23.15
C ARG A 127 -35.31 54.50 24.46
N LEU A 128 -34.97 53.60 25.39
CA LEU A 128 -35.58 53.53 26.71
C LEU A 128 -34.97 54.53 27.71
N GLY A 129 -33.70 54.92 27.53
CA GLY A 129 -33.00 55.89 28.37
C GLY A 129 -33.22 57.36 27.97
N ASP A 130 -33.42 57.62 26.68
CA ASP A 130 -33.64 58.95 26.12
C ASP A 130 -35.09 59.52 26.15
N PRO A 131 -36.17 58.78 26.50
CA PRO A 131 -37.51 59.35 26.46
C PRO A 131 -37.65 60.37 27.59
N LYS A 132 -37.71 61.64 27.20
CA LYS A 132 -38.09 62.73 28.09
C LYS A 132 -39.54 62.50 28.54
N PRO A 133 -39.85 62.71 29.83
CA PRO A 133 -41.22 62.58 30.30
C PRO A 133 -42.14 63.49 29.48
N THR A 134 -43.22 62.91 28.94
CA THR A 134 -44.18 63.62 28.07
C THR A 134 -44.92 64.73 28.80
N TYR A 135 -44.99 64.65 30.13
CA TYR A 135 -45.63 65.63 30.99
C TYR A 135 -44.63 66.18 32.02
N ASP A 136 -44.82 67.44 32.40
CA ASP A 136 -44.03 68.06 33.47
C ASP A 136 -44.49 67.52 34.83
N ARG A 137 -43.58 66.79 35.50
CA ARG A 137 -43.88 66.15 36.78
C ARG A 137 -44.25 67.16 37.86
N ARG A 138 -43.60 68.33 37.92
CA ARG A 138 -43.92 69.34 38.95
C ARG A 138 -45.32 69.90 38.74
N LYS A 139 -45.66 70.19 37.49
CA LYS A 139 -47.00 70.66 37.14
C LYS A 139 -48.06 69.61 37.47
N SER A 140 -47.82 68.34 37.14
CA SER A 140 -48.74 67.25 37.46
C SER A 140 -48.92 67.04 38.97
N GLU A 141 -47.87 67.21 39.78
CA GLU A 141 -47.96 67.11 41.25
C GLU A 141 -48.79 68.27 41.84
N ILE A 142 -48.60 69.49 41.33
CA ILE A 142 -49.38 70.66 41.74
C ILE A 142 -50.86 70.49 41.36
N ASP A 143 -51.14 70.08 40.13
CA ASP A 143 -52.51 69.85 39.65
C ASP A 143 -53.21 68.76 40.47
N TRP A 144 -52.48 67.69 40.84
CA TRP A 144 -52.99 66.63 41.71
C TRP A 144 -53.29 67.12 43.14
N GLN A 145 -52.39 67.91 43.74
CA GLN A 145 -52.62 68.50 45.06
C GLN A 145 -53.83 69.45 45.06
N ALA A 146 -53.96 70.29 44.02
CA ALA A 146 -55.10 71.17 43.84
C ALA A 146 -56.42 70.39 43.73
N CYS A 147 -56.45 69.30 42.95
CA CYS A 147 -57.63 68.43 42.86
C CYS A 147 -58.01 67.85 44.23
N ILE A 148 -57.04 67.37 45.01
CA ILE A 148 -57.32 66.84 46.35
C ILE A 148 -57.89 67.92 47.27
N ILE A 149 -57.33 69.12 47.26
CA ILE A 149 -57.81 70.23 48.09
C ILE A 149 -59.24 70.62 47.69
N ILE A 150 -59.54 70.73 46.39
CA ILE A 150 -60.88 71.04 45.89
C ILE A 150 -61.88 69.98 46.35
N LEU A 151 -61.58 68.70 46.13
CA LEU A 151 -62.44 67.60 46.57
C LEU A 151 -62.65 67.61 48.08
N PHE A 152 -61.60 67.88 48.86
CA PHE A 152 -61.70 67.97 50.31
C PHE A 152 -62.60 69.14 50.76
N LEU A 153 -62.45 70.32 50.16
CA LEU A 153 -63.31 71.48 50.44
C LEU A 153 -64.77 71.23 50.04
N GLU A 154 -65.02 70.58 48.91
CA GLU A 154 -66.38 70.19 48.50
C GLU A 154 -67.01 69.19 49.48
N THR A 155 -66.26 68.21 49.97
CA THR A 155 -66.76 67.27 50.99
C THR A 155 -67.07 67.94 52.33
N LEU A 156 -66.24 68.90 52.77
CA LEU A 156 -66.51 69.67 53.99
C LEU A 156 -67.73 70.59 53.82
N ASN A 157 -67.86 71.23 52.66
CA ASN A 157 -69.00 72.11 52.37
C ASN A 157 -70.32 71.33 52.31
N THR A 158 -70.30 70.15 51.67
CA THR A 158 -71.47 69.25 51.61
C THR A 158 -71.86 68.75 53.00
N SER A 159 -70.87 68.48 53.86
CA SER A 159 -71.11 68.09 55.26
C SER A 159 -71.63 69.24 56.13
N PHE A 160 -71.29 70.49 55.81
CA PHE A 160 -71.78 71.69 56.49
C PHE A 160 -73.23 72.03 56.13
N TYR A 161 -73.67 71.75 54.90
CA TYR A 161 -75.07 71.92 54.45
C TYR A 161 -76.02 70.78 54.86
N LEU A 162 -75.49 69.69 55.44
CA LEU A 162 -76.25 68.54 55.96
C LEU A 162 -76.50 68.62 57.48
N PHE A 163 -76.16 69.75 58.11
CA PHE A 163 -76.47 70.11 59.50
C PHE A 163 -77.27 71.43 59.52
#